data_AF-G8SGT5-F1
#
_entry.id   AF-G8SGT5-F1
#
_cell.length_a   1.000
_cell.length_b   1.000
_cell.length_c   1.000
_cell.angle_alpha   90.00
_cell.angle_beta   90.00
_cell.angle_gamma   90.00
#
_symmetry.space_group_name_H-M   'P 1'
#
loop_
_entity.id
_entity.type
_entity.pdbx_description
1 polymer ?
#
loop_
_entity_poly.entity_id
_entity_poly.type
_entity_poly.pdbx_seq_one_letter_code
_entity_poly.pdbx_strand_id
1 'polypeptide(L)'
;MNLDTKPKRIAYALLVIAALVLGWMAIFDGPLEEMPGPAQATLRFFFGIVAALLAAALIFVAWPQRLGGGPGRPKPDNPGDNALDDEIQRSIAAVAAKYKDNQAKVLFSKLLLDNRLLVRAYDEIQLLDQSLACQTSIDYALDRTFTPSTQGSSLIPVPVIEARKGTLLDSFEVVSADDAVVPTLPQSETRGLLAHAIIACYSKAYNVSLDELLDRSKRPLALNALLRMVYRRGRASDQASEQEFRGIVSGVILTSTPAARRFGSRLEQLCTYYSRHYLVAVDVPVDAPTNRVHLQYRQTLPIYGLVANFRERVRVRCGLLPYKFKIPMPLIYRAASYHFSMRGTSGQYVANHEVVHTAKQEFLRAEDMEGRYAACYLRLRYRTGLPYARLYSRGFARIDAKSQDPLASIVEFAEVPPGALGGVARVAMVTTALVAVFAFLRPSVTEVSSDAAALLLAAPAAMAAWVGYSMERVRQSSLATYVGLAITQFVSVASAMLYILERRQQAWAEAHLTLHDQGVVGIWTLPDVDAGWLLLGLVGGVTAVSLIVLRTVRTRVYLREVAHWNDIA
;
A
#
# COMPACT_ATOMS: atom_id res chain seq x y z
N MET A 1 9.45 20.85 0.14
CA MET A 1 10.27 20.98 -1.08
C MET A 1 10.95 19.64 -1.37
N ASN A 2 10.68 19.02 -2.53
CA ASN A 2 11.20 17.71 -2.89
C ASN A 2 12.62 17.84 -3.50
N LEU A 3 13.65 17.80 -2.65
CA LEU A 3 15.06 17.73 -3.07
C LEU A 3 15.40 16.43 -3.83
N ASP A 4 14.50 15.45 -3.80
CA ASP A 4 14.69 14.08 -4.30
C ASP A 4 14.45 13.90 -5.82
N THR A 5 14.57 14.98 -6.63
CA THR A 5 14.25 14.95 -8.07
C THR A 5 15.44 15.24 -9.01
N LYS A 6 16.42 16.06 -8.59
CA LYS A 6 17.61 16.37 -9.42
C LYS A 6 18.52 15.17 -9.70
N PRO A 7 18.95 14.36 -8.70
CA PRO A 7 19.84 13.22 -8.98
C PRO A 7 19.18 12.17 -9.88
N LYS A 8 17.86 12.00 -9.78
CA LYS A 8 17.09 11.06 -10.64
C LYS A 8 17.07 11.49 -12.10
N ARG A 9 17.01 12.80 -12.38
CA ARG A 9 17.06 13.33 -13.75
C ARG A 9 18.44 13.14 -14.38
N ILE A 10 19.51 13.32 -13.61
CA ILE A 10 20.89 13.12 -14.07
C ILE A 10 21.12 11.63 -14.36
N ALA A 11 20.75 10.72 -13.45
CA ALA A 11 20.88 9.29 -13.67
C ALA A 11 20.08 8.80 -14.90
N TYR A 12 18.88 9.35 -15.11
CA TYR A 12 18.07 9.05 -16.31
C TYR A 12 18.76 9.55 -17.59
N ALA A 13 19.30 10.77 -17.59
CA ALA A 13 20.03 11.30 -18.74
C ALA A 13 21.27 10.47 -19.07
N LEU A 14 22.03 10.04 -18.05
CA LEU A 14 23.20 9.16 -18.24
C LEU A 14 22.82 7.79 -18.82
N LEU A 15 21.71 7.20 -18.37
CA LEU A 15 21.21 5.93 -18.93
C LEU A 15 20.77 6.09 -20.40
N VAL A 16 20.13 7.21 -20.76
CA VAL A 16 19.78 7.51 -22.17
C VAL A 16 21.04 7.62 -23.01
N ILE A 17 22.05 8.36 -22.55
CA ILE A 17 23.32 8.52 -23.26
C ILE A 17 24.01 7.16 -23.43
N ALA A 18 24.08 6.35 -22.38
CA ALA A 18 24.66 5.01 -22.45
C ALA A 18 23.93 4.10 -23.45
N ALA A 19 22.59 4.11 -23.45
CA ALA A 19 21.78 3.35 -24.40
C ALA A 19 22.05 3.77 -25.85
N LEU A 20 22.14 5.08 -26.10
CA LEU A 20 22.40 5.64 -27.42
C LEU A 20 23.83 5.34 -27.90
N VAL A 21 24.83 5.45 -27.02
CA VAL A 21 26.23 5.14 -27.37
C VAL A 21 26.40 3.66 -27.69
N LEU A 22 25.83 2.77 -26.88
CA LEU A 22 25.89 1.33 -27.12
C LEU A 22 25.09 0.94 -28.38
N GLY A 23 23.93 1.56 -28.61
CA GLY A 23 23.16 1.35 -29.84
C GLY A 23 23.92 1.84 -31.08
N TRP A 24 24.63 2.96 -30.96
CA TRP A 24 25.50 3.48 -32.02
C TRP A 24 26.66 2.52 -32.31
N MET A 25 27.35 2.03 -31.26
CA MET A 25 28.42 1.02 -31.40
C MET A 25 27.94 -0.32 -31.98
N ALA A 26 26.66 -0.64 -31.84
CA ALA A 26 26.07 -1.85 -32.44
C ALA A 26 25.80 -1.70 -33.94
N ILE A 27 25.58 -0.47 -34.42
CA ILE A 27 25.13 -0.18 -35.80
C ILE A 27 26.28 0.29 -36.68
N PHE A 28 27.19 1.12 -36.16
CA PHE A 28 28.23 1.79 -36.96
C PHE A 28 29.59 1.13 -36.80
N ASP A 29 30.39 1.14 -37.87
CA ASP A 29 31.66 0.40 -37.93
C ASP A 29 32.77 0.93 -37.01
N GLY A 30 32.63 2.18 -36.53
CA GLY A 30 33.56 2.99 -35.73
C GLY A 30 34.80 2.32 -35.07
N PRO A 31 35.01 2.44 -33.75
CA PRO A 31 36.26 1.99 -33.10
C PRO A 31 36.46 0.46 -33.11
N LEU A 32 35.52 -0.28 -33.70
CA LEU A 32 35.58 -1.74 -33.83
C LEU A 32 36.10 -2.18 -35.21
N GLU A 33 36.40 -1.25 -36.12
CA GLU A 33 36.82 -1.55 -37.50
C GLU A 33 38.18 -2.27 -37.56
N GLU A 34 39.04 -2.04 -36.57
CA GLU A 34 40.34 -2.70 -36.46
C GLU A 34 40.27 -4.13 -35.86
N MET A 35 39.10 -4.56 -35.39
CA MET A 35 38.93 -5.91 -34.85
C MET A 35 38.65 -6.92 -35.96
N PRO A 36 39.13 -8.18 -35.83
CA PRO A 36 38.77 -9.23 -36.77
C PRO A 36 37.25 -9.36 -36.86
N GLY A 37 36.73 -9.46 -38.09
CA GLY A 37 35.29 -9.45 -38.40
C GLY A 37 34.37 -10.26 -37.46
N PRO A 38 34.73 -11.47 -37.00
CA PRO A 38 33.88 -12.23 -36.08
C PRO A 38 33.87 -11.67 -34.64
N ALA A 39 34.99 -11.16 -34.14
CA ALA A 39 35.03 -10.49 -32.83
C ALA A 39 34.22 -9.20 -32.86
N GLN A 40 34.33 -8.45 -33.96
CA GLN A 40 33.56 -7.24 -34.22
C GLN A 40 32.04 -7.51 -34.22
N ALA A 41 31.59 -8.53 -34.95
CA ALA A 41 30.17 -8.85 -35.03
C ALA A 41 29.60 -9.34 -33.69
N THR A 42 30.38 -10.10 -32.92
CA THR A 42 30.00 -10.54 -31.56
C THR A 42 29.84 -9.35 -30.60
N LEU A 43 30.78 -8.40 -30.62
CA LEU A 43 30.70 -7.17 -29.83
C LEU A 43 29.50 -6.30 -30.23
N ARG A 44 29.21 -6.17 -31.53
CA ARG A 44 28.03 -5.43 -32.00
C ARG A 44 26.72 -6.04 -31.53
N PHE A 45 26.59 -7.37 -31.62
CA PHE A 45 25.42 -8.07 -31.12
C PHE A 45 25.23 -7.84 -29.62
N PHE A 46 26.32 -7.93 -28.85
CA PHE A 46 26.30 -7.64 -27.42
C PHE A 46 25.89 -6.20 -27.11
N PHE A 47 26.51 -5.20 -27.76
CA PHE A 47 26.15 -3.80 -27.57
C PHE A 47 24.70 -3.51 -27.97
N GLY A 48 24.20 -4.14 -29.04
CA GLY A 48 22.81 -4.04 -29.47
C GLY A 48 21.84 -4.57 -28.42
N ILE A 49 22.14 -5.73 -27.82
CA ILE A 49 21.37 -6.29 -26.70
C ILE A 49 21.36 -5.33 -25.51
N VAL A 50 22.52 -4.85 -25.07
CA VAL A 50 22.61 -3.98 -23.89
C VAL A 50 21.88 -2.66 -24.15
N ALA A 51 22.02 -2.07 -25.35
CA ALA A 51 21.29 -0.87 -25.75
C ALA A 51 19.78 -1.07 -25.74
N ALA A 52 19.28 -2.19 -26.28
CA ALA A 52 17.86 -2.53 -26.29
C ALA A 52 17.30 -2.70 -24.87
N LEU A 53 18.05 -3.37 -23.97
CA LEU A 53 17.68 -3.53 -22.57
C LEU A 53 17.63 -2.18 -21.83
N LEU A 54 18.60 -1.29 -22.07
CA LEU A 54 18.61 0.04 -21.49
C LEU A 54 17.46 0.91 -22.02
N ALA A 55 17.16 0.86 -23.32
CA ALA A 55 16.04 1.58 -23.93
C ALA A 55 14.69 1.11 -23.36
N ALA A 56 14.49 -0.21 -23.23
CA ALA A 56 13.29 -0.77 -22.60
C ALA A 56 13.15 -0.30 -21.14
N ALA A 57 14.24 -0.29 -20.37
CA ALA A 57 14.24 0.22 -19.00
C ALA A 57 13.87 1.71 -18.93
N LEU A 58 14.35 2.52 -19.88
CA LEU A 58 14.05 3.96 -19.96
C LEU A 58 12.57 4.24 -20.28
N ILE A 59 12.01 3.56 -21.30
CA ILE A 59 10.59 3.66 -21.65
C ILE A 59 9.72 3.31 -20.43
N PHE A 60 10.08 2.23 -19.74
CA PHE A 60 9.38 1.77 -18.54
C PHE A 60 9.46 2.75 -17.37
N VAL A 61 10.56 3.49 -17.22
CA VAL A 61 10.72 4.52 -16.19
C VAL A 61 9.95 5.81 -16.53
N ALA A 62 9.84 6.17 -17.80
CA ALA A 62 9.27 7.44 -18.27
C ALA A 62 7.74 7.42 -18.50
N TRP A 63 7.17 6.27 -18.89
CA TRP A 63 5.73 6.08 -19.13
C TRP A 63 4.77 6.65 -18.05
N PRO A 64 5.07 6.56 -16.74
CA PRO A 64 4.10 6.89 -15.69
C PRO A 64 3.80 8.37 -15.50
N GLN A 65 4.64 9.28 -16.02
CA GLN A 65 4.39 10.72 -15.82
C GLN A 65 3.19 11.24 -16.61
N ARG A 66 2.71 10.49 -17.61
CA ARG A 66 1.58 10.89 -18.46
C ARG A 66 0.21 10.39 -17.99
N LEU A 67 0.16 9.33 -17.17
CA LEU A 67 -1.11 8.72 -16.71
C LEU A 67 -1.57 9.22 -15.33
N GLY A 68 -0.78 10.05 -14.65
CA GLY A 68 -1.08 10.56 -13.31
C GLY A 68 -2.09 11.72 -13.24
N GLY A 69 -2.77 12.04 -14.34
CA GLY A 69 -3.86 13.02 -14.35
C GLY A 69 -5.13 12.44 -13.76
N GLY A 70 -5.16 12.26 -12.43
CA GLY A 70 -6.39 11.88 -11.74
C GLY A 70 -7.53 12.88 -12.01
N PRO A 71 -8.80 12.47 -11.85
CA PRO A 71 -9.96 13.33 -12.08
C PRO A 71 -9.79 14.67 -11.33
N GLY A 72 -10.17 15.75 -12.02
CA GLY A 72 -9.85 17.13 -11.65
C GLY A 72 -10.12 17.45 -10.19
N ARG A 73 -9.23 18.27 -9.60
CA ARG A 73 -9.43 18.75 -8.22
C ARG A 73 -10.74 19.54 -8.17
N PRO A 74 -11.67 19.22 -7.25
CA PRO A 74 -12.87 20.03 -7.09
C PRO A 74 -12.47 21.47 -6.81
N LYS A 75 -13.10 22.42 -7.51
CA LYS A 75 -12.89 23.84 -7.27
C LYS A 75 -13.39 24.17 -5.85
N PRO A 76 -12.64 24.95 -5.05
CA PRO A 76 -13.12 25.41 -3.76
C PRO A 76 -14.38 26.27 -3.95
N ASP A 77 -15.33 26.15 -3.02
CA ASP A 77 -16.54 26.98 -3.00
C ASP A 77 -16.17 28.46 -2.77
N ASN A 78 -16.91 29.39 -3.38
CA ASN A 78 -16.68 30.82 -3.16
C ASN A 78 -17.21 31.25 -1.77
N PRO A 79 -16.44 31.99 -0.96
CA PRO A 79 -16.75 32.29 0.45
C PRO A 79 -17.95 33.23 0.70
N GLY A 80 -18.65 33.68 -0.35
CA GLY A 80 -19.84 34.55 -0.26
C GLY A 80 -21.16 33.87 -0.62
N ASP A 81 -21.18 32.54 -0.76
CA ASP A 81 -22.33 31.84 -1.31
C ASP A 81 -23.45 31.67 -0.26
N ASN A 82 -24.53 32.46 -0.40
CA ASN A 82 -25.75 32.31 0.41
C ASN A 82 -26.32 30.88 0.33
N ALA A 83 -26.02 30.14 -0.76
CA ALA A 83 -26.43 28.75 -0.90
C ALA A 83 -25.88 27.83 0.20
N LEU A 84 -24.70 28.12 0.75
CA LEU A 84 -24.10 27.32 1.82
C LEU A 84 -24.87 27.48 3.14
N ASP A 85 -25.26 28.71 3.48
CA ASP A 85 -26.07 28.95 4.67
C ASP A 85 -27.42 28.28 4.57
N ASP A 86 -28.04 28.34 3.40
CA ASP A 86 -29.32 27.70 3.15
C ASP A 86 -29.19 26.16 3.14
N GLU A 87 -28.05 25.61 2.71
CA GLU A 87 -27.71 24.18 2.88
C GLU A 87 -27.60 23.80 4.37
N ILE A 88 -26.90 24.61 5.18
CA ILE A 88 -26.75 24.39 6.63
C ILE A 88 -28.12 24.39 7.31
N GLN A 89 -28.97 25.38 7.02
CA GLN A 89 -30.28 25.48 7.65
C GLN A 89 -31.21 24.33 7.27
N ARG A 90 -31.27 23.99 5.97
CA ARG A 90 -32.07 22.86 5.50
C ARG A 90 -31.61 21.55 6.13
N SER A 91 -30.30 21.34 6.28
CA SER A 91 -29.74 20.15 6.91
C SER A 91 -30.08 20.05 8.40
N ILE A 92 -29.97 21.15 9.16
CA ILE A 92 -30.35 21.20 10.58
C ILE A 92 -31.85 20.94 10.76
N ALA A 93 -32.70 21.57 9.94
CA ALA A 93 -34.16 21.42 9.99
C ALA A 93 -34.60 20.00 9.62
N ALA A 94 -34.02 19.40 8.57
CA ALA A 94 -34.31 18.03 8.17
C ALA A 94 -34.02 17.03 9.29
N VAL A 95 -32.87 17.16 9.96
CA VAL A 95 -32.50 16.32 11.11
C VAL A 95 -33.42 16.56 12.31
N ALA A 96 -33.81 17.80 12.58
CA ALA A 96 -34.75 18.11 13.65
C ALA A 96 -36.14 17.50 13.39
N ALA A 97 -36.60 17.49 12.14
CA ALA A 97 -37.87 16.90 11.74
C ALA A 97 -37.84 15.35 11.79
N LYS A 98 -36.74 14.74 11.36
CA LYS A 98 -36.55 13.28 11.36
C LYS A 98 -36.38 12.71 12.77
N TYR A 99 -35.47 13.29 13.57
CA TYR A 99 -35.21 12.87 14.94
C TYR A 99 -35.93 13.80 15.93
N LYS A 100 -37.23 13.55 16.08
CA LYS A 100 -38.11 14.28 17.02
C LYS A 100 -37.60 14.16 18.46
N ASP A 101 -37.08 12.99 18.81
CA ASP A 101 -36.44 12.77 20.10
C ASP A 101 -35.05 13.43 20.15
N ASN A 102 -34.86 14.32 21.12
CA ASN A 102 -33.56 14.92 21.39
C ASN A 102 -32.52 13.89 21.87
N GLN A 103 -32.93 12.75 22.44
CA GLN A 103 -32.01 11.73 22.91
C GLN A 103 -31.15 11.16 21.77
N ALA A 104 -31.71 10.93 20.58
CA ALA A 104 -30.95 10.42 19.43
C ALA A 104 -29.85 11.38 18.98
N LYS A 105 -30.15 12.68 18.89
CA LYS A 105 -29.17 13.74 18.54
C LYS A 105 -28.09 13.90 19.62
N VAL A 106 -28.48 13.81 20.89
CA VAL A 106 -27.55 13.85 22.03
C VAL A 106 -26.66 12.62 22.04
N LEU A 107 -27.20 11.43 21.79
CA LEU A 107 -26.44 10.20 21.72
C LEU A 107 -25.44 10.23 20.56
N PHE A 108 -25.85 10.67 19.37
CA PHE A 108 -24.92 10.87 18.25
C PHE A 108 -23.77 11.80 18.61
N SER A 109 -24.08 12.92 19.27
CA SER A 109 -23.06 13.86 19.76
C SER A 109 -22.13 13.19 20.78
N LYS A 110 -22.65 12.36 21.68
CA LYS A 110 -21.84 11.56 22.61
C LYS A 110 -20.95 10.55 21.87
N LEU A 111 -21.46 9.84 20.86
CA LEU A 111 -20.69 8.87 20.07
C LEU A 111 -19.53 9.52 19.30
N LEU A 112 -19.68 10.79 18.89
CA LEU A 112 -18.61 11.56 18.27
C LEU A 112 -17.56 12.07 19.27
N LEU A 113 -17.98 12.43 20.48
CA LEU A 113 -17.15 13.15 21.45
C LEU A 113 -16.56 12.27 22.55
N ASP A 114 -17.17 11.12 22.81
CA ASP A 114 -16.79 10.19 23.87
C ASP A 114 -16.37 8.84 23.29
N ASN A 115 -15.05 8.69 23.13
CA ASN A 115 -14.42 7.44 22.69
C ASN A 115 -14.76 6.25 23.61
N ARG A 116 -15.21 6.47 24.86
CA ARG A 116 -15.55 5.38 25.78
C ARG A 116 -16.75 4.55 25.36
N LEU A 117 -17.62 5.11 24.51
CA LEU A 117 -18.78 4.40 24.00
C LEU A 117 -18.39 3.37 22.93
N LEU A 118 -17.25 3.54 22.26
CA LEU A 118 -16.70 2.55 21.34
C LEU A 118 -15.94 1.49 22.14
N VAL A 119 -16.58 0.35 22.38
CA VAL A 119 -16.01 -0.73 23.21
C VAL A 119 -14.94 -1.49 22.45
N ARG A 120 -15.23 -1.82 21.18
CA ARG A 120 -14.37 -2.65 20.36
C ARG A 120 -14.37 -2.19 18.93
N ALA A 121 -13.19 -2.23 18.31
CA ALA A 121 -13.03 -2.13 16.87
C ALA A 121 -12.16 -3.29 16.38
N TYR A 122 -12.53 -3.86 15.24
CA TYR A 122 -11.83 -4.97 14.60
C TYR A 122 -11.64 -4.67 13.12
N ASP A 123 -10.39 -4.49 12.70
CA ASP A 123 -10.04 -4.33 11.28
C ASP A 123 -9.50 -5.66 10.75
N GLU A 124 -10.17 -6.22 9.76
CA GLU A 124 -9.72 -7.35 8.96
C GLU A 124 -9.42 -6.91 7.54
N ILE A 125 -8.19 -7.17 7.11
CA ILE A 125 -7.72 -6.79 5.78
C ILE A 125 -7.30 -8.04 5.03
N GLN A 126 -7.82 -8.18 3.82
CA GLN A 126 -7.46 -9.26 2.92
C GLN A 126 -6.91 -8.67 1.62
N LEU A 127 -5.79 -9.22 1.14
CA LEU A 127 -5.20 -8.85 -0.13
C LEU A 127 -6.00 -9.52 -1.26
N LEU A 128 -6.74 -8.73 -2.04
CA LEU A 128 -7.52 -9.18 -3.20
C LEU A 128 -6.92 -8.60 -4.48
N ASP A 129 -6.14 -9.41 -5.20
CA ASP A 129 -5.47 -9.05 -6.46
C ASP A 129 -4.74 -7.68 -6.36
N GLN A 130 -5.35 -6.62 -6.91
CA GLN A 130 -4.80 -5.26 -6.98
C GLN A 130 -5.40 -4.30 -5.93
N SER A 131 -6.13 -4.83 -4.96
CA SER A 131 -6.83 -4.08 -3.93
C SER A 131 -6.71 -4.73 -2.56
N LEU A 132 -6.99 -3.95 -1.52
CA LEU A 132 -7.19 -4.47 -0.17
C LEU A 132 -8.68 -4.44 0.14
N ALA A 133 -9.29 -5.59 0.39
CA ALA A 133 -10.60 -5.63 1.01
C ALA A 133 -10.43 -5.38 2.51
N CYS A 134 -10.99 -4.29 2.99
CA CYS A 134 -11.01 -3.92 4.39
C CYS A 134 -12.41 -4.12 4.93
N GLN A 135 -12.52 -4.95 5.95
CA GLN A 135 -13.72 -5.15 6.73
C GLN A 135 -13.45 -4.63 8.14
N THR A 136 -14.26 -3.69 8.60
CA THR A 136 -14.12 -3.10 9.93
C THR A 136 -15.40 -3.32 10.70
N SER A 137 -15.31 -3.99 11.85
CA SER A 137 -16.42 -4.18 12.79
C SER A 137 -16.25 -3.25 13.99
N ILE A 138 -17.34 -2.62 14.41
CA ILE A 138 -17.41 -1.59 15.43
C ILE A 138 -18.53 -1.95 16.42
N ASP A 139 -18.17 -2.02 17.70
CA ASP A 139 -19.10 -2.29 18.80
C ASP A 139 -19.28 -1.06 19.68
N TYR A 140 -20.46 -0.48 19.66
CA TYR A 140 -20.84 0.58 20.59
C TYR A 140 -21.61 0.01 21.79
N ALA A 141 -21.24 0.43 23.00
CA ALA A 141 -22.10 0.30 24.16
C ALA A 141 -22.95 1.56 24.28
N LEU A 142 -24.27 1.41 24.10
CA LEU A 142 -25.18 2.49 24.34
C LEU A 142 -25.27 2.74 25.85
N ASP A 143 -25.35 4.02 26.21
CA ASP A 143 -25.51 4.46 27.58
C ASP A 143 -26.78 3.80 28.17
N ARG A 144 -26.70 3.22 29.37
CA ARG A 144 -27.87 2.58 30.02
C ARG A 144 -29.02 3.56 30.25
N THR A 145 -28.72 4.86 30.23
CA THR A 145 -29.72 5.93 30.34
C THR A 145 -30.47 6.19 29.04
N PHE A 146 -30.00 5.68 27.91
CA PHE A 146 -30.74 5.72 26.66
C PHE A 146 -31.92 4.74 26.76
N THR A 147 -33.12 5.28 26.80
CA THR A 147 -34.36 4.51 26.81
C THR A 147 -35.04 4.77 25.47
N PRO A 148 -35.06 3.79 24.55
CA PRO A 148 -35.72 4.00 23.27
C PRO A 148 -37.17 4.41 23.52
N SER A 149 -37.64 5.45 22.83
CA SER A 149 -39.01 5.92 22.95
C SER A 149 -39.96 4.77 22.62
N THR A 150 -40.90 4.46 23.52
CA THR A 150 -41.87 3.37 23.35
C THR A 150 -42.86 3.59 22.19
N GLN A 151 -42.90 4.78 21.60
CA GLN A 151 -43.78 5.15 20.50
C GLN A 151 -43.02 5.25 19.17
N GLY A 152 -42.83 4.11 18.50
CA GLY A 152 -42.27 4.01 17.14
C GLY A 152 -40.90 3.34 17.07
N SER A 153 -40.50 2.92 15.87
CA SER A 153 -39.16 2.38 15.61
C SER A 153 -38.12 3.48 15.91
N SER A 154 -37.47 3.40 17.07
CA SER A 154 -36.41 4.35 17.42
C SER A 154 -35.17 4.02 16.59
N LEU A 155 -34.97 4.78 15.51
CA LEU A 155 -33.73 4.77 14.75
C LEU A 155 -32.72 5.65 15.49
N ILE A 156 -31.55 5.10 15.80
CA ILE A 156 -30.42 5.89 16.33
C ILE A 156 -29.45 6.15 15.17
N PRO A 157 -29.07 7.42 14.94
CA PRO A 157 -27.97 7.72 14.05
C PRO A 157 -26.65 7.32 14.72
N VAL A 158 -25.83 6.53 14.03
CA VAL A 158 -24.53 6.04 14.51
C VAL A 158 -23.43 6.41 13.51
N PRO A 159 -22.34 7.07 13.95
CA PRO A 159 -21.20 7.35 13.08
C PRO A 159 -20.45 6.05 12.76
N VAL A 160 -20.04 5.86 11.51
CA VAL A 160 -19.40 4.61 11.04
C VAL A 160 -17.96 4.85 10.60
N ILE A 161 -17.74 5.79 9.68
CA ILE A 161 -16.42 6.07 9.11
C ILE A 161 -16.17 7.57 9.02
N GLU A 162 -14.94 7.96 9.35
CA GLU A 162 -14.39 9.31 9.18
C GLU A 162 -13.38 9.27 8.04
N ALA A 163 -13.77 9.78 6.87
CA ALA A 163 -12.94 9.76 5.68
C ALA A 163 -12.42 11.16 5.38
N ARG A 164 -11.16 11.30 4.97
CA ARG A 164 -10.63 12.61 4.56
C ARG A 164 -11.40 13.13 3.33
N LYS A 165 -11.72 14.42 3.30
CA LYS A 165 -12.43 15.03 2.17
C LYS A 165 -11.68 14.81 0.87
N GLY A 166 -12.40 14.37 -0.16
CA GLY A 166 -11.84 14.01 -1.46
C GLY A 166 -11.11 12.66 -1.49
N THR A 167 -11.20 11.84 -0.43
CA THR A 167 -10.95 10.40 -0.54
C THR A 167 -12.19 9.74 -1.14
N LEU A 168 -11.98 8.87 -2.12
CA LEU A 168 -13.04 8.03 -2.67
C LEU A 168 -13.15 6.76 -1.82
N LEU A 169 -14.38 6.35 -1.53
CA LEU A 169 -14.68 5.11 -0.83
C LEU A 169 -15.21 4.12 -1.88
N ASP A 170 -14.37 3.19 -2.32
CA ASP A 170 -14.76 2.21 -3.34
C ASP A 170 -15.42 0.99 -2.69
N SER A 171 -16.52 0.52 -3.29
CA SER A 171 -17.31 -0.62 -2.80
C SER A 171 -17.67 -0.50 -1.32
N PHE A 172 -18.03 0.71 -0.86
CA PHE A 172 -18.38 0.97 0.52
C PHE A 172 -19.78 0.44 0.85
N GLU A 173 -19.86 -0.45 1.83
CA GLU A 173 -21.10 -1.04 2.31
C GLU A 173 -21.09 -1.10 3.84
N VAL A 174 -22.24 -0.85 4.47
CA VAL A 174 -22.42 -1.05 5.92
C VAL A 174 -23.44 -2.15 6.14
N VAL A 175 -23.12 -3.09 7.02
CA VAL A 175 -23.97 -4.23 7.39
C VAL A 175 -24.16 -4.29 8.91
N SER A 176 -25.30 -4.80 9.34
CA SER A 176 -25.63 -5.05 10.75
C SER A 176 -24.96 -6.34 11.26
N ALA A 177 -25.20 -6.67 12.53
CA ALA A 177 -24.80 -7.96 13.11
C ALA A 177 -25.37 -9.18 12.37
N ASP A 178 -26.53 -9.04 11.75
CA ASP A 178 -27.21 -10.11 10.99
C ASP A 178 -26.80 -10.12 9.50
N ASP A 179 -25.72 -9.43 9.14
CA ASP A 179 -25.23 -9.23 7.76
C ASP A 179 -26.25 -8.53 6.83
N ALA A 180 -27.28 -7.90 7.41
CA ALA A 180 -28.25 -7.11 6.66
C ALA A 180 -27.66 -5.74 6.31
N VAL A 181 -27.80 -5.32 5.05
CA VAL A 181 -27.30 -4.03 4.58
C VAL A 181 -28.04 -2.88 5.27
N VAL A 182 -27.28 -1.99 5.90
CA VAL A 182 -27.81 -0.80 6.59
C VAL A 182 -27.59 0.42 5.69
N PRO A 183 -28.66 1.13 5.29
CA PRO A 183 -28.52 2.28 4.40
C PRO A 183 -27.75 3.42 5.08
N THR A 184 -26.83 4.02 4.32
CA THR A 184 -26.10 5.20 4.77
C THR A 184 -26.97 6.44 4.73
N LEU A 185 -26.79 7.32 5.72
CA LEU A 185 -27.49 8.60 5.75
C LEU A 185 -27.01 9.49 4.60
N PRO A 186 -27.93 10.24 3.94
CA PRO A 186 -27.55 11.29 3.02
C PRO A 186 -26.56 12.26 3.66
N GLN A 187 -25.65 12.81 2.86
CA GLN A 187 -24.62 13.71 3.38
C GLN A 187 -25.21 14.95 4.06
N SER A 188 -26.34 15.46 3.57
CA SER A 188 -27.09 16.56 4.19
C SER A 188 -27.57 16.20 5.61
N GLU A 189 -28.08 14.99 5.82
CA GLU A 189 -28.52 14.54 7.14
C GLU A 189 -27.34 14.35 8.09
N THR A 190 -26.26 13.71 7.62
CA THR A 190 -25.06 13.52 8.45
C THR A 190 -24.43 14.86 8.84
N ARG A 191 -24.38 15.82 7.92
CA ARG A 191 -23.93 17.19 8.21
C ARG A 191 -24.88 17.94 9.15
N GLY A 192 -26.19 17.71 9.06
CA GLY A 192 -27.17 18.26 9.98
C GLY A 192 -26.96 17.73 11.41
N LEU A 193 -26.73 16.42 11.56
CA LEU A 193 -26.40 15.79 12.85
C LEU A 193 -25.09 16.33 13.43
N LEU A 194 -24.06 16.50 12.59
CA LEU A 194 -22.81 17.11 12.98
C LEU A 194 -22.98 18.57 13.41
N ALA A 195 -23.84 19.33 12.72
CA ALA A 195 -24.19 20.70 13.11
C ALA A 195 -24.86 20.74 14.49
N HIS A 196 -25.78 19.82 14.79
CA HIS A 196 -26.37 19.69 16.13
C HIS A 196 -25.30 19.40 17.21
N ALA A 197 -24.31 18.55 16.91
CA ALA A 197 -23.19 18.30 17.83
C ALA A 197 -22.32 19.56 18.06
N ILE A 198 -22.01 20.31 17.00
CA ILE A 198 -21.29 21.60 17.08
C ILE A 198 -22.07 22.60 17.92
N ILE A 199 -23.37 22.75 17.65
CA ILE A 199 -24.26 23.67 18.37
C ILE A 199 -24.34 23.30 19.85
N ALA A 200 -24.48 22.02 20.18
CA ALA A 200 -24.50 21.55 21.56
C ALA A 200 -23.17 21.82 22.29
N CYS A 201 -22.03 21.56 21.63
CA CYS A 201 -20.72 21.92 22.17
C CYS A 201 -20.57 23.42 22.38
N TYR A 202 -21.01 24.24 21.43
CA TYR A 202 -20.97 25.69 21.51
C TYR A 202 -21.84 26.21 22.68
N SER A 203 -23.09 25.74 22.79
CA SER A 203 -24.00 26.05 23.90
C SER A 203 -23.33 25.83 25.26
N LYS A 204 -22.67 24.68 25.44
CA LYS A 204 -21.97 24.36 26.70
C LYS A 204 -20.66 25.12 26.90
N ALA A 205 -19.94 25.47 25.84
CA ALA A 205 -18.69 26.22 25.91
C ALA A 205 -18.90 27.71 26.24
N TYR A 206 -20.01 28.29 25.78
CA TYR A 206 -20.29 29.73 25.90
C TYR A 206 -21.52 30.05 26.76
N ASN A 207 -22.13 29.04 27.37
CA ASN A 207 -23.31 29.14 28.22
C ASN A 207 -24.50 29.86 27.54
N VAL A 208 -24.72 29.58 26.25
CA VAL A 208 -25.86 30.10 25.47
C VAL A 208 -26.94 29.04 25.36
N SER A 209 -28.22 29.43 25.43
CA SER A 209 -29.34 28.49 25.34
C SER A 209 -29.33 27.74 24.00
N LEU A 210 -29.60 26.43 24.03
CA LEU A 210 -29.64 25.61 22.82
C LEU A 210 -30.74 26.09 21.85
N ASP A 211 -31.91 26.46 22.37
CA ASP A 211 -33.05 26.91 21.57
C ASP A 211 -32.74 28.22 20.85
N GLU A 212 -32.00 29.13 21.49
CA GLU A 212 -31.52 30.37 20.88
C GLU A 212 -30.54 30.08 19.73
N LEU A 213 -29.63 29.11 19.91
CA LEU A 213 -28.68 28.74 18.88
C LEU A 213 -29.32 27.93 17.73
N LEU A 214 -30.48 27.31 17.93
CA LEU A 214 -31.20 26.63 16.86
C LEU A 214 -31.98 27.62 15.98
N ASP A 215 -32.34 28.80 16.49
CA ASP A 215 -32.95 29.88 15.71
C ASP A 215 -31.88 30.64 14.88
N ARG A 216 -31.98 30.56 13.55
CA ARG A 216 -31.04 31.24 12.61
C ARG A 216 -30.86 32.72 12.95
N SER A 217 -31.93 33.41 13.34
CA SER A 217 -31.92 34.86 13.56
C SER A 217 -31.13 35.27 14.80
N LYS A 218 -30.96 34.36 15.76
CA LYS A 218 -30.28 34.60 17.04
C LYS A 218 -28.90 33.95 17.12
N ARG A 219 -28.49 33.19 16.09
CA ARG A 219 -27.17 32.53 16.06
C ARG A 219 -26.03 33.56 16.03
N PRO A 220 -25.05 33.46 16.95
CA PRO A 220 -23.85 34.27 16.88
C PRO A 220 -23.09 34.06 15.56
N LEU A 221 -22.51 35.14 15.02
CA LEU A 221 -21.72 35.10 13.79
C LEU A 221 -20.61 34.04 13.84
N ALA A 222 -19.96 33.91 15.00
CA ALA A 222 -18.91 32.92 15.21
C ALA A 222 -19.40 31.48 15.00
N LEU A 223 -20.60 31.13 15.51
CA LEU A 223 -21.17 29.79 15.30
C LEU A 223 -21.47 29.53 13.83
N ASN A 224 -22.03 30.51 13.11
CA ASN A 224 -22.28 30.38 11.67
C ASN A 224 -20.96 30.17 10.89
N ALA A 225 -19.90 30.91 11.23
CA ALA A 225 -18.59 30.72 10.62
C ALA A 225 -17.99 29.33 10.90
N LEU A 226 -18.13 28.81 12.12
CA LEU A 226 -17.72 27.43 12.46
C LEU A 226 -18.49 26.38 11.65
N LEU A 227 -19.81 26.55 11.49
CA LEU A 227 -20.62 25.65 10.67
C LEU A 227 -20.20 25.69 9.19
N ARG A 228 -19.96 26.89 8.63
CA ARG A 228 -19.45 27.06 7.26
C ARG A 228 -18.10 26.38 7.07
N MET A 229 -17.18 26.52 8.02
CA MET A 229 -15.87 25.88 8.01
C MET A 229 -15.98 24.34 7.87
N VAL A 230 -16.93 23.73 8.57
CA VAL A 230 -17.17 22.29 8.53
C VAL A 230 -17.90 21.85 7.25
N TYR A 231 -18.86 22.65 6.76
CA TYR A 231 -19.63 22.33 5.55
C TYR A 231 -18.85 22.55 4.24
N ARG A 232 -17.77 23.35 4.27
CA ARG A 232 -16.91 23.62 3.10
C ARG A 232 -16.51 22.35 2.36
N ARG A 233 -16.63 22.35 1.04
CA ARG A 233 -16.18 21.23 0.18
C ARG A 233 -14.68 21.35 -0.09
N GLY A 234 -14.01 20.21 -0.23
CA GLY A 234 -12.60 20.15 -0.60
C GLY A 234 -11.63 19.93 0.58
N ARG A 235 -10.33 19.91 0.25
CA ARG A 235 -9.25 19.61 1.20
C ARG A 235 -8.69 20.89 1.79
N ALA A 236 -8.79 21.04 3.10
CA ALA A 236 -8.03 22.04 3.84
C ALA A 236 -6.73 21.44 4.39
N SER A 237 -5.69 22.27 4.54
CA SER A 237 -4.50 21.89 5.31
C SER A 237 -4.78 22.01 6.81
N ASP A 238 -3.99 21.31 7.60
CA ASP A 238 -4.12 21.27 9.07
C ASP A 238 -3.91 22.66 9.66
N GLN A 239 -2.79 23.30 9.30
CA GLN A 239 -2.45 24.66 9.73
C GLN A 239 -3.48 25.70 9.31
N ALA A 240 -4.00 25.63 8.07
CA ALA A 240 -5.01 26.57 7.61
C ALA A 240 -6.32 26.41 8.39
N SER A 241 -6.73 25.18 8.68
CA SER A 241 -7.95 24.90 9.46
C SER A 241 -7.83 25.40 10.90
N GLU A 242 -6.67 25.20 11.53
CA GLU A 242 -6.41 25.70 12.89
C GLU A 242 -6.36 27.23 12.95
N GLN A 243 -5.68 27.87 12.00
CA GLN A 243 -5.61 29.33 11.90
C GLN A 243 -7.00 29.94 11.66
N GLU A 244 -7.79 29.34 10.76
CA GLU A 244 -9.17 29.74 10.49
C GLU A 244 -10.04 29.63 11.74
N PHE A 245 -9.99 28.49 12.45
CA PHE A 245 -10.73 28.32 13.71
C PHE A 245 -10.37 29.39 14.74
N ARG A 246 -9.07 29.62 14.96
CA ARG A 246 -8.59 30.64 15.91
C ARG A 246 -9.05 32.04 15.52
N GLY A 247 -9.03 32.37 14.23
CA GLY A 247 -9.53 33.65 13.72
C GLY A 247 -11.04 33.83 13.91
N ILE A 248 -11.83 32.76 13.81
CA ILE A 248 -13.28 32.81 14.05
C ILE A 248 -13.59 33.05 15.53
N VAL A 249 -12.81 32.45 16.44
CA VAL A 249 -13.09 32.47 17.89
C VAL A 249 -12.37 33.60 18.63
N SER A 250 -11.38 34.27 18.04
CA SER A 250 -10.52 35.26 18.73
C SER A 250 -11.25 36.44 19.39
N GLY A 251 -12.51 36.69 19.05
CA GLY A 251 -13.34 37.73 19.67
C GLY A 251 -14.47 37.21 20.60
N VAL A 252 -14.57 35.90 20.81
CA VAL A 252 -15.65 35.30 21.61
C VAL A 252 -15.15 34.99 23.02
N ILE A 253 -15.80 35.58 24.03
CA ILE A 253 -15.45 35.37 25.44
C ILE A 253 -15.90 33.96 25.86
N LEU A 254 -14.93 33.06 26.03
CA LEU A 254 -15.16 31.75 26.65
C LEU A 254 -15.59 31.94 28.10
N THR A 255 -16.62 31.23 28.53
CA THR A 255 -17.01 31.22 29.94
C THR A 255 -15.87 30.63 30.78
N SER A 256 -15.54 31.27 31.90
CA SER A 256 -14.37 30.92 32.72
C SER A 256 -14.45 29.56 33.45
N THR A 257 -15.55 28.81 33.31
CA THR A 257 -15.72 27.55 34.04
C THR A 257 -14.84 26.43 33.45
N PRO A 258 -14.33 25.50 34.28
CA PRO A 258 -13.57 24.35 33.78
C PRO A 258 -14.33 23.50 32.77
N ALA A 259 -15.65 23.36 32.94
CA ALA A 259 -16.52 22.65 32.02
C ALA A 259 -16.57 23.34 30.65
N ALA A 260 -16.78 24.66 30.63
CA ALA A 260 -16.77 25.46 29.41
C ALA A 260 -15.45 25.33 28.64
N ARG A 261 -14.30 25.38 29.33
CA ARG A 261 -12.98 25.15 28.69
C ARG A 261 -12.85 23.77 28.05
N ARG A 262 -13.36 22.72 28.71
CA ARG A 262 -13.37 21.35 28.13
C ARG A 262 -14.23 21.28 26.87
N PHE A 263 -15.42 21.89 26.89
CA PHE A 263 -16.28 21.94 25.70
C PHE A 263 -15.70 22.81 24.59
N GLY A 264 -15.03 23.92 24.92
CA GLY A 264 -14.30 24.76 23.97
C GLY A 264 -13.20 23.98 23.26
N SER A 265 -12.38 23.20 23.98
CA SER A 265 -11.35 22.35 23.37
C SER A 265 -11.96 21.25 22.49
N ARG A 266 -13.10 20.66 22.88
CA ARG A 266 -13.81 19.66 22.06
C ARG A 266 -14.40 20.27 20.80
N LEU A 267 -14.95 21.49 20.90
CA LEU A 267 -15.46 22.24 19.77
C LEU A 267 -14.34 22.55 18.76
N GLU A 268 -13.16 22.99 19.23
CA GLU A 268 -11.97 23.19 18.39
C GLU A 268 -11.58 21.90 17.67
N GLN A 269 -11.43 20.80 18.40
CA GLN A 269 -11.07 19.50 17.83
C GLN A 269 -12.09 19.06 16.77
N LEU A 270 -13.39 19.16 17.07
CA LEU A 270 -14.44 18.73 16.17
C LEU A 270 -14.48 19.60 14.91
N CYS A 271 -14.47 20.93 15.02
CA CYS A 271 -14.49 21.82 13.86
C CYS A 271 -13.24 21.68 12.98
N THR A 272 -12.04 21.63 13.58
CA THR A 272 -10.78 21.48 12.84
C THR A 272 -10.61 20.09 12.23
N TYR A 273 -11.15 19.05 12.85
CA TYR A 273 -11.14 17.69 12.29
C TYR A 273 -12.12 17.56 11.12
N TYR A 274 -13.38 17.95 11.31
CA TYR A 274 -14.43 17.81 10.29
C TYR A 274 -14.42 18.88 9.19
N SER A 275 -13.64 19.95 9.33
CA SER A 275 -13.30 20.80 8.18
C SER A 275 -12.51 20.01 7.12
N ARG A 276 -11.79 18.95 7.52
CA ARG A 276 -10.93 18.11 6.67
C ARG A 276 -11.49 16.73 6.38
N HIS A 277 -12.48 16.26 7.14
CA HIS A 277 -13.05 14.92 7.03
C HIS A 277 -14.56 14.98 6.75
N TYR A 278 -15.05 14.04 5.94
CA TYR A 278 -16.46 13.68 5.89
C TYR A 278 -16.74 12.60 6.93
N LEU A 279 -17.93 12.70 7.51
CA LEU A 279 -18.51 11.67 8.35
C LEU A 279 -19.53 10.90 7.52
N VAL A 280 -19.52 9.58 7.64
CA VAL A 280 -20.62 8.73 7.19
C VAL A 280 -21.29 8.15 8.43
N ALA A 281 -22.60 8.24 8.47
CA ALA A 281 -23.43 7.72 9.54
C ALA A 281 -24.54 6.84 8.96
N VAL A 282 -25.11 5.98 9.79
CA VAL A 282 -26.22 5.09 9.45
C VAL A 282 -27.32 5.21 10.50
N ASP A 283 -28.56 4.91 10.11
CA ASP A 283 -29.65 4.71 11.07
C ASP A 283 -29.71 3.24 11.48
N VAL A 284 -29.60 2.99 12.78
CA VAL A 284 -29.68 1.64 13.34
C VAL A 284 -30.97 1.49 14.13
N PRO A 285 -31.81 0.47 13.81
CA PRO A 285 -32.93 0.12 14.68
C PRO A 285 -32.39 -0.36 16.02
N VAL A 286 -32.97 0.16 17.10
CA VAL A 286 -32.57 -0.25 18.45
C VAL A 286 -33.41 -1.44 18.87
N ASP A 287 -32.80 -2.60 18.89
CA ASP A 287 -33.41 -3.73 19.56
C ASP A 287 -33.24 -3.52 21.08
N ALA A 288 -34.38 -3.42 21.77
CA ALA A 288 -34.46 -3.10 23.19
C ALA A 288 -33.58 -3.95 24.15
N PRO A 289 -33.25 -5.25 23.91
CA PRO A 289 -32.63 -6.05 24.96
C PRO A 289 -31.11 -5.87 25.13
N THR A 290 -30.35 -5.41 24.13
CA THR A 290 -28.87 -5.57 24.16
C THR A 290 -28.09 -4.30 24.52
N ASN A 291 -28.68 -3.10 24.47
CA ASN A 291 -27.98 -1.81 24.66
C ASN A 291 -26.63 -1.72 23.93
N ARG A 292 -26.49 -2.45 22.83
CA ARG A 292 -25.26 -2.57 22.06
C ARG A 292 -25.60 -2.46 20.59
N VAL A 293 -24.77 -1.72 19.89
CA VAL A 293 -24.87 -1.59 18.44
C VAL A 293 -23.61 -2.19 17.84
N HIS A 294 -23.79 -3.28 17.10
CA HIS A 294 -22.75 -3.88 16.28
C HIS A 294 -22.97 -3.44 14.84
N LEU A 295 -21.95 -2.82 14.27
CA LEU A 295 -21.93 -2.44 12.87
C LEU A 295 -20.65 -2.96 12.23
N GLN A 296 -20.75 -3.36 10.99
CA GLN A 296 -19.60 -3.70 10.18
C GLN A 296 -19.67 -2.92 8.89
N TYR A 297 -18.53 -2.43 8.41
CA TYR A 297 -18.44 -1.86 7.07
C TYR A 297 -17.35 -2.53 6.26
N ARG A 298 -17.58 -2.63 4.96
CA ARG A 298 -16.68 -3.19 3.96
C ARG A 298 -16.28 -2.06 3.01
N GLN A 299 -15.02 -2.02 2.62
CA GLN A 299 -14.51 -1.11 1.60
C GLN A 299 -13.32 -1.74 0.87
N THR A 300 -13.09 -1.29 -0.35
CA THR A 300 -11.94 -1.70 -1.15
C THR A 300 -10.94 -0.54 -1.25
N LEU A 301 -9.69 -0.78 -0.88
CA LEU A 301 -8.62 0.21 -0.99
C LEU A 301 -7.70 -0.12 -2.17
N PRO A 302 -7.49 0.80 -3.13
CA PRO A 302 -6.60 0.54 -4.24
C PRO A 302 -5.14 0.48 -3.75
N ILE A 303 -4.43 -0.59 -4.11
CA ILE A 303 -3.06 -0.83 -3.65
C ILE A 303 -2.10 0.29 -4.09
N TYR A 304 -2.29 0.84 -5.29
CA TYR A 304 -1.41 1.87 -5.87
C TYR A 304 -1.26 3.12 -4.99
N GLY A 305 -2.28 3.45 -4.18
CA GLY A 305 -2.24 4.58 -3.23
C GLY A 305 -1.42 4.31 -1.97
N LEU A 306 -1.09 3.05 -1.68
CA LEU A 306 -0.44 2.61 -0.43
C LEU A 306 1.07 2.36 -0.60
N VAL A 307 1.59 2.52 -1.81
CA VAL A 307 2.98 2.23 -2.17
C VAL A 307 3.90 3.40 -1.79
N ALA A 308 4.53 3.34 -0.62
CA ALA A 308 5.41 4.42 -0.14
C ALA A 308 6.81 4.43 -0.81
N ASN A 309 7.37 3.25 -1.12
CA ASN A 309 8.78 3.11 -1.47
C ASN A 309 9.02 3.00 -2.98
N PHE A 310 10.17 3.48 -3.46
CA PHE A 310 10.57 3.33 -4.87
C PHE A 310 10.64 1.86 -5.32
N ARG A 311 11.17 0.98 -4.47
CA ARG A 311 11.24 -0.46 -4.74
C ARG A 311 9.85 -1.06 -5.00
N GLU A 312 8.87 -0.73 -4.16
CA GLU A 312 7.50 -1.20 -4.35
C GLU A 312 6.85 -0.60 -5.61
N ARG A 313 7.17 0.66 -5.95
CA ARG A 313 6.72 1.24 -7.23
C ARG A 313 7.29 0.48 -8.43
N VAL A 314 8.56 0.08 -8.39
CA VAL A 314 9.16 -0.75 -9.45
C VAL A 314 8.47 -2.10 -9.54
N ARG A 315 8.22 -2.76 -8.40
CA ARG A 315 7.48 -4.03 -8.36
C ARG A 315 6.11 -3.92 -9.03
N VAL A 316 5.32 -2.94 -8.61
CA VAL A 316 3.98 -2.68 -9.15
C VAL A 316 4.01 -2.40 -10.64
N ARG A 317 5.02 -1.68 -11.14
CA ARG A 317 5.21 -1.48 -12.58
C ARG A 317 5.53 -2.77 -13.32
N CYS A 318 6.28 -3.69 -12.71
CA CYS A 318 6.57 -5.01 -13.28
C CYS A 318 5.37 -5.98 -13.17
N GLY A 319 4.17 -5.49 -12.84
CA GLY A 319 2.97 -6.29 -12.61
C GLY A 319 2.97 -7.04 -11.28
N LEU A 320 4.02 -6.91 -10.47
CA LEU A 320 4.14 -7.59 -9.17
C LEU A 320 3.31 -6.87 -8.11
N LEU A 321 2.68 -7.62 -7.23
CA LEU A 321 2.00 -7.07 -6.07
C LEU A 321 3.03 -6.49 -5.08
N PRO A 322 2.73 -5.39 -4.39
CA PRO A 322 3.57 -4.98 -3.29
C PRO A 322 3.50 -6.01 -2.19
N TYR A 323 4.57 -6.11 -1.43
CA TYR A 323 4.68 -7.08 -0.35
C TYR A 323 4.69 -6.39 1.02
N LYS A 324 4.84 -5.07 1.04
CA LYS A 324 4.87 -4.24 2.25
C LYS A 324 3.74 -3.23 2.25
N PHE A 325 2.86 -3.32 3.23
CA PHE A 325 1.66 -2.51 3.37
C PHE A 325 1.76 -1.65 4.63
N LYS A 326 1.43 -0.36 4.51
CA LYS A 326 1.32 0.58 5.63
C LYS A 326 -0.15 0.94 5.81
N ILE A 327 -0.79 0.34 6.81
CA ILE A 327 -2.22 0.49 7.08
C ILE A 327 -2.42 1.47 8.24
N PRO A 328 -3.11 2.61 8.05
CA PRO A 328 -3.44 3.50 9.15
C PRO A 328 -4.40 2.83 10.14
N MET A 329 -4.24 3.09 11.43
CA MET A 329 -5.08 2.51 12.49
C MET A 329 -5.85 3.59 13.26
N PRO A 330 -6.80 4.31 12.63
CA PRO A 330 -7.46 5.45 13.25
C PRO A 330 -8.30 5.05 14.48
N LEU A 331 -8.85 3.83 14.49
CA LEU A 331 -9.73 3.35 15.55
C LEU A 331 -9.00 2.95 16.83
N ILE A 332 -7.67 2.82 16.80
CA ILE A 332 -6.88 2.40 17.97
C ILE A 332 -7.04 3.36 19.15
N TYR A 333 -7.17 4.66 18.88
CA TYR A 333 -7.35 5.71 19.89
C TYR A 333 -8.81 5.99 20.24
N ARG A 334 -9.75 5.31 19.56
CA ARG A 334 -11.18 5.49 19.81
C ARG A 334 -11.76 4.32 20.55
N ALA A 335 -11.37 3.10 20.22
CA ALA A 335 -11.91 1.92 20.87
C ALA A 335 -11.24 1.62 22.20
N ALA A 336 -12.01 1.14 23.19
CA ALA A 336 -11.45 0.64 24.43
C ALA A 336 -10.54 -0.59 24.19
N SER A 337 -10.88 -1.40 23.19
CA SER A 337 -10.07 -2.49 22.66
C SER A 337 -10.05 -2.46 21.14
N TYR A 338 -8.89 -2.64 20.53
CA TYR A 338 -8.72 -2.63 19.08
C TYR A 338 -8.00 -3.89 18.63
N HIS A 339 -8.50 -4.48 17.56
CA HIS A 339 -7.94 -5.65 16.93
C HIS A 339 -7.67 -5.36 15.48
N PHE A 340 -6.53 -5.84 14.99
CA PHE A 340 -6.16 -5.75 13.60
C PHE A 340 -5.69 -7.12 13.13
N SER A 341 -6.18 -7.52 11.97
CA SER A 341 -5.81 -8.75 11.28
C SER A 341 -5.57 -8.43 9.81
N MET A 342 -4.45 -8.89 9.25
CA MET A 342 -4.22 -8.80 7.81
C MET A 342 -3.76 -10.15 7.28
N ARG A 343 -4.51 -10.71 6.34
CA ARG A 343 -4.20 -12.00 5.71
C ARG A 343 -3.49 -11.78 4.37
N GLY A 344 -2.37 -12.48 4.18
CA GLY A 344 -1.66 -12.52 2.91
C GLY A 344 -2.37 -13.42 1.90
N THR A 345 -1.90 -13.44 0.66
CA THR A 345 -2.41 -14.39 -0.34
C THR A 345 -1.90 -15.80 -0.06
N SER A 346 -2.50 -16.79 -0.72
CA SER A 346 -2.05 -18.19 -0.64
C SER A 346 -0.58 -18.32 -1.02
N GLY A 347 0.21 -19.01 -0.17
CA GLY A 347 1.65 -19.18 -0.39
C GLY A 347 2.50 -18.01 0.12
N GLN A 348 1.94 -17.06 0.86
CA GLN A 348 2.68 -16.04 1.59
C GLN A 348 2.61 -16.24 3.11
N TYR A 349 3.62 -15.74 3.81
CA TYR A 349 3.67 -15.64 5.26
C TYR A 349 4.08 -14.23 5.69
N VAL A 350 3.78 -13.86 6.94
CA VAL A 350 4.18 -12.58 7.53
C VAL A 350 5.66 -12.63 7.88
N ALA A 351 6.48 -12.00 7.04
CA ALA A 351 7.91 -11.84 7.27
C ALA A 351 8.23 -10.80 8.32
N ASN A 352 7.42 -9.73 8.39
CA ASN A 352 7.56 -8.70 9.42
C ASN A 352 6.21 -8.05 9.73
N HIS A 353 5.99 -7.70 10.99
CA HIS A 353 4.80 -6.96 11.43
C HIS A 353 5.23 -5.96 12.48
N GLU A 354 5.05 -4.67 12.20
CA GLU A 354 5.50 -3.57 13.05
C GLU A 354 4.36 -2.55 13.23
N VAL A 355 4.42 -1.78 14.31
CA VAL A 355 3.61 -0.57 14.49
C VAL A 355 4.53 0.63 14.43
N VAL A 356 4.14 1.68 13.71
CA VAL A 356 4.91 2.92 13.62
C VAL A 356 4.07 4.15 13.93
N HIS A 357 4.70 5.14 14.54
CA HIS A 357 4.22 6.51 14.55
C HIS A 357 4.38 7.11 13.17
N THR A 358 3.27 7.38 12.47
CA THR A 358 3.28 7.84 11.08
C THR A 358 3.94 9.22 10.93
N ALA A 359 3.81 10.09 11.93
CA ALA A 359 4.42 11.42 11.92
C ALA A 359 5.95 11.36 12.13
N LYS A 360 6.42 10.52 13.06
CA LYS A 360 7.84 10.44 13.46
C LYS A 360 8.64 9.37 12.70
N GLN A 361 7.96 8.43 12.04
CA GLN A 361 8.53 7.18 11.50
C GLN A 361 9.28 6.36 12.56
N GLU A 362 8.87 6.45 13.82
CA GLU A 362 9.43 5.68 14.94
C GLU A 362 8.64 4.38 15.13
N PHE A 363 9.34 3.28 15.35
CA PHE A 363 8.73 1.99 15.69
C PHE A 363 8.21 2.02 17.13
N LEU A 364 7.02 1.49 17.33
CA LEU A 364 6.41 1.34 18.64
C LEU A 364 6.51 -0.13 19.04
N ARG A 365 7.31 -0.43 20.06
CA ARG A 365 7.40 -1.78 20.63
C ARG A 365 6.49 -1.92 21.83
N ALA A 366 6.23 -3.16 22.24
CA ALA A 366 5.37 -3.43 23.40
C ALA A 366 6.05 -2.92 24.69
N GLU A 367 7.37 -3.05 24.79
CA GLU A 367 8.17 -2.63 25.94
C GLU A 367 8.17 -1.10 26.11
N ASP A 368 8.09 -0.35 25.00
CA ASP A 368 8.00 1.11 25.01
C ASP A 368 6.70 1.61 25.68
N MET A 369 5.65 0.77 25.68
CA MET A 369 4.35 1.10 26.26
C MET A 369 4.34 0.99 27.78
N GLU A 370 5.07 0.04 28.35
CA GLU A 370 5.11 -0.21 29.80
C GLU A 370 5.66 1.00 30.57
N GLY A 371 6.64 1.72 29.98
CA GLY A 371 7.22 2.91 30.60
C GLY A 371 6.42 4.20 30.39
N ARG A 372 5.82 4.40 29.21
CA ARG A 372 5.17 5.68 28.84
C ARG A 372 3.67 5.72 29.15
N TYR A 373 3.00 4.57 29.10
CA TYR A 373 1.54 4.48 29.18
C TYR A 373 1.11 3.23 29.94
N ALA A 374 1.31 3.22 31.26
CA ALA A 374 1.05 2.04 32.13
C ALA A 374 -0.36 1.40 31.98
N ALA A 375 -1.36 2.14 31.49
CA ALA A 375 -2.72 1.63 31.25
C ALA A 375 -2.94 1.05 29.84
N CYS A 376 -1.96 1.18 28.93
CA CYS A 376 -2.05 0.71 27.56
C CYS A 376 -1.38 -0.64 27.40
N TYR A 377 -2.03 -1.52 26.66
CA TYR A 377 -1.51 -2.83 26.33
C TYR A 377 -1.45 -2.97 24.81
N LEU A 378 -0.33 -3.45 24.29
CA LEU A 378 -0.13 -3.71 22.87
C LEU A 378 0.49 -5.11 22.73
N ARG A 379 -0.25 -6.02 22.10
CA ARG A 379 0.24 -7.35 21.72
C ARG A 379 0.39 -7.41 20.22
N LEU A 380 1.63 -7.54 19.78
CA LEU A 380 1.99 -7.67 18.38
C LEU A 380 2.62 -9.04 18.13
N ARG A 381 2.17 -9.73 17.08
CA ARG A 381 2.74 -11.01 16.65
C ARG A 381 3.80 -10.77 15.58
N TYR A 382 5.04 -10.53 16.01
CA TYR A 382 6.19 -10.35 15.13
C TYR A 382 6.57 -11.68 14.46
N ARG A 383 6.94 -11.62 13.17
CA ARG A 383 7.62 -12.68 12.41
C ARG A 383 7.14 -14.11 12.69
N THR A 384 5.85 -14.36 12.57
CA THR A 384 5.29 -15.64 13.06
C THR A 384 5.41 -16.79 12.07
N GLY A 385 5.86 -16.56 10.84
CA GLY A 385 5.74 -17.57 9.78
C GLY A 385 4.29 -17.89 9.39
N LEU A 386 3.30 -17.23 10.01
CA LEU A 386 1.88 -17.44 9.76
C LEU A 386 1.42 -16.68 8.51
N PRO A 387 0.34 -17.13 7.85
CA PRO A 387 -0.23 -16.44 6.67
C PRO A 387 -1.00 -15.16 7.02
N TYR A 388 -1.03 -14.75 8.30
CA TYR A 388 -1.75 -13.56 8.75
C TYR A 388 -1.01 -12.81 9.86
N ALA A 389 -1.09 -11.49 9.79
CA ALA A 389 -0.60 -10.56 10.78
C ALA A 389 -1.70 -10.29 11.80
N ARG A 390 -1.35 -10.19 13.08
CA ARG A 390 -2.34 -9.93 14.14
C ARG A 390 -1.79 -8.97 15.18
N LEU A 391 -2.57 -7.93 15.45
CA LEU A 391 -2.34 -6.95 16.48
C LEU A 391 -3.57 -6.86 17.38
N TYR A 392 -3.32 -6.73 18.67
CA TYR A 392 -4.34 -6.42 19.65
C TYR A 392 -3.85 -5.30 20.54
N SER A 393 -4.69 -4.31 20.81
CA SER A 393 -4.40 -3.26 21.74
C SER A 393 -5.58 -2.95 22.66
N ARG A 394 -5.27 -2.36 23.82
CA ARG A 394 -6.25 -1.96 24.81
C ARG A 394 -5.78 -0.69 25.52
N GLY A 395 -6.72 0.16 25.92
CA GLY A 395 -6.44 1.32 26.76
C GLY A 395 -5.95 2.57 26.02
N PHE A 396 -5.65 2.48 24.73
CA PHE A 396 -5.21 3.61 23.90
C PHE A 396 -6.23 4.75 23.84
N ALA A 397 -7.53 4.45 23.96
CA ALA A 397 -8.57 5.48 24.05
C ALA A 397 -8.51 6.38 25.29
N ARG A 398 -7.64 6.08 26.26
CA ARG A 398 -7.41 6.91 27.45
C ARG A 398 -6.29 7.94 27.26
N ILE A 399 -5.51 7.82 26.18
CA ILE A 399 -4.44 8.78 25.86
C ILE A 399 -5.07 10.11 25.46
N ASP A 400 -4.59 11.21 26.03
CA ASP A 400 -5.08 12.55 25.69
C ASP A 400 -4.90 12.84 24.19
N ALA A 401 -5.92 13.45 23.58
CA ALA A 401 -5.97 13.70 22.14
C ALA A 401 -4.75 14.47 21.62
N LYS A 402 -4.17 15.35 22.44
CA LYS A 402 -2.96 16.12 22.10
C LYS A 402 -1.68 15.28 22.03
N SER A 403 -1.67 14.12 22.68
CA SER A 403 -0.55 13.17 22.70
C SER A 403 -0.76 11.99 21.75
N GLN A 404 -1.84 11.98 20.97
CA GLN A 404 -2.13 10.93 20.00
C GLN A 404 -1.34 11.17 18.72
N ASP A 405 -0.24 10.46 18.56
CA ASP A 405 0.50 10.39 17.30
C ASP A 405 -0.17 9.37 16.36
N PRO A 406 -0.48 9.71 15.09
CA PRO A 406 -1.16 8.78 14.19
C PRO A 406 -0.38 7.47 14.02
N LEU A 407 -1.00 6.33 14.34
CA LEU A 407 -0.37 5.01 14.23
C LEU A 407 -0.70 4.33 12.90
N ALA A 408 0.26 3.56 12.40
CA ALA A 408 0.07 2.67 11.27
C ALA A 408 0.68 1.30 11.56
N SER A 409 0.02 0.24 11.10
CA SER A 409 0.59 -1.09 11.07
C SER A 409 1.34 -1.28 9.75
N ILE A 410 2.60 -1.67 9.85
CA ILE A 410 3.41 -2.08 8.70
C ILE A 410 3.44 -3.61 8.67
N VAL A 411 2.85 -4.19 7.62
CA VAL A 411 2.83 -5.63 7.41
C VAL A 411 3.64 -5.96 6.16
N GLU A 412 4.62 -6.85 6.31
CA GLU A 412 5.49 -7.33 5.24
C GLU A 412 5.24 -8.82 5.03
N PHE A 413 4.77 -9.18 3.85
CA PHE A 413 4.58 -10.57 3.42
C PHE A 413 5.80 -11.05 2.62
N ALA A 414 6.16 -12.31 2.80
CA ALA A 414 7.12 -13.00 1.95
C ALA A 414 6.53 -14.32 1.45
N GLU A 415 7.07 -14.78 0.34
CA GLU A 415 6.71 -16.06 -0.26
C GLU A 415 7.19 -17.22 0.60
N VAL A 416 6.33 -18.21 0.83
CA VAL A 416 6.66 -19.47 1.51
C VAL A 416 7.59 -20.29 0.60
N PRO A 417 8.84 -20.59 1.03
CA PRO A 417 9.78 -21.35 0.22
C PRO A 417 9.30 -22.80 -0.02
N PRO A 418 9.64 -23.41 -1.18
CA PRO A 418 10.51 -22.89 -2.23
C PRO A 418 9.85 -21.86 -3.14
N GLY A 419 8.52 -21.79 -3.19
CA GLY A 419 7.76 -20.82 -3.99
C GLY A 419 8.08 -20.81 -5.49
N ALA A 420 7.67 -19.75 -6.18
CA ALA A 420 8.09 -19.35 -7.50
C ALA A 420 9.61 -19.18 -7.59
N LEU A 421 10.27 -18.63 -6.55
CA LEU A 421 11.73 -18.51 -6.54
C LEU A 421 12.45 -19.84 -6.81
N GLY A 422 12.00 -20.93 -6.18
CA GLY A 422 12.54 -22.27 -6.40
C GLY A 422 12.16 -22.88 -7.74
N GLY A 423 11.03 -22.48 -8.33
CA GLY A 423 10.69 -22.78 -9.73
C GLY A 423 11.71 -22.14 -10.68
N VAL A 424 11.90 -20.82 -10.57
CA VAL A 424 12.84 -20.07 -11.42
C VAL A 424 14.28 -20.54 -11.24
N ALA A 425 14.72 -20.82 -10.00
CA ALA A 425 16.05 -21.35 -9.76
C ALA A 425 16.31 -22.68 -10.49
N ARG A 426 15.30 -23.57 -10.58
CA ARG A 426 15.41 -24.83 -11.32
C ARG A 426 15.51 -24.59 -12.82
N VAL A 427 14.66 -23.72 -13.37
CA VAL A 427 14.71 -23.38 -14.81
C VAL A 427 16.07 -22.74 -15.15
N ALA A 428 16.59 -21.86 -14.30
CA ALA A 428 17.91 -21.26 -14.44
C ALA A 428 19.02 -22.32 -14.44
N MET A 429 19.01 -23.27 -13.50
CA MET A 429 19.98 -24.37 -13.46
C MET A 429 19.95 -25.22 -14.73
N VAL A 430 18.76 -25.61 -15.19
CA VAL A 430 18.59 -26.41 -16.41
C VAL A 430 19.10 -25.63 -17.64
N THR A 431 18.76 -24.34 -17.73
CA THR A 431 19.24 -23.47 -18.81
C THR A 431 20.76 -23.40 -18.81
N THR A 432 21.38 -23.13 -17.66
CA THR A 432 22.84 -23.08 -17.52
C THR A 432 23.50 -24.39 -17.89
N ALA A 433 22.96 -25.52 -17.43
CA ALA A 433 23.50 -26.84 -17.74
C ALA A 433 23.47 -27.12 -19.25
N LEU A 434 22.38 -26.78 -19.93
CA LEU A 434 22.28 -26.91 -21.39
C LEU A 434 23.30 -26.01 -22.09
N VAL A 435 23.38 -24.72 -21.73
CA VAL A 435 24.36 -23.80 -22.32
C VAL A 435 25.79 -24.27 -22.10
N ALA A 436 26.11 -24.80 -20.91
CA ALA A 436 27.42 -25.38 -20.61
C ALA A 436 27.70 -26.62 -21.47
N VAL A 437 26.73 -27.51 -21.64
CA VAL A 437 26.86 -28.67 -22.53
C VAL A 437 27.22 -28.23 -23.95
N PHE A 438 26.52 -27.23 -24.50
CA PHE A 438 26.85 -26.71 -25.84
C PHE A 438 28.17 -25.95 -25.89
N ALA A 439 28.56 -25.26 -24.82
CA ALA A 439 29.84 -24.56 -24.74
C ALA A 439 31.04 -25.52 -24.75
N PHE A 440 30.94 -26.67 -24.07
CA PHE A 440 32.08 -27.58 -23.85
C PHE A 440 32.06 -28.85 -24.69
N LEU A 441 30.90 -29.38 -25.08
CA LEU A 441 30.77 -30.62 -25.85
C LEU A 441 30.61 -30.39 -27.36
N ARG A 442 30.64 -29.13 -27.81
CA ARG A 442 30.58 -28.68 -29.21
C ARG A 442 31.35 -29.57 -30.21
N PRO A 443 32.60 -30.01 -29.95
CA PRO A 443 33.39 -30.74 -30.94
C PRO A 443 32.87 -32.13 -31.27
N SER A 444 31.97 -32.70 -30.45
CA SER A 444 31.57 -34.12 -30.54
C SER A 444 30.14 -34.33 -31.04
N VAL A 445 29.38 -33.27 -31.29
CA VAL A 445 27.92 -33.32 -31.53
C VAL A 445 27.55 -32.93 -32.98
N THR A 446 28.45 -33.16 -33.93
CA THR A 446 28.29 -32.80 -35.35
C THR A 446 27.12 -33.53 -36.05
N GLU A 447 26.64 -34.65 -35.50
CA GLU A 447 25.56 -35.46 -36.10
C GLU A 447 24.14 -35.16 -35.57
N VAL A 448 23.98 -34.30 -34.56
CA VAL A 448 22.63 -34.01 -34.03
C VAL A 448 21.88 -33.09 -35.00
N SER A 449 20.64 -33.46 -35.34
CA SER A 449 19.74 -32.64 -36.16
C SER A 449 19.63 -31.22 -35.57
N SER A 450 19.86 -30.20 -36.40
CA SER A 450 19.86 -28.77 -36.02
C SER A 450 18.69 -28.38 -35.17
N ASP A 451 17.52 -28.87 -35.57
CA ASP A 451 16.26 -28.37 -35.08
C ASP A 451 16.02 -28.85 -33.66
N ALA A 452 16.45 -30.08 -33.34
CA ALA A 452 16.35 -30.64 -31.99
C ALA A 452 17.22 -29.88 -30.98
N ALA A 453 18.46 -29.51 -31.36
CA ALA A 453 19.38 -28.77 -30.49
C ALA A 453 18.89 -27.33 -30.22
N ALA A 454 18.45 -26.62 -31.27
CA ALA A 454 17.87 -25.30 -31.13
C ALA A 454 16.59 -25.32 -30.28
N LEU A 455 15.72 -26.32 -30.50
CA LEU A 455 14.50 -26.50 -29.71
C LEU A 455 14.82 -26.83 -28.24
N LEU A 456 15.81 -27.68 -27.98
CA LEU A 456 16.26 -28.02 -26.63
C LEU A 456 16.78 -26.78 -25.89
N LEU A 457 17.53 -25.91 -26.56
CA LEU A 457 18.03 -24.65 -26.00
C LEU A 457 16.92 -23.61 -25.76
N ALA A 458 15.86 -23.62 -26.57
CA ALA A 458 14.70 -22.76 -26.42
C ALA A 458 13.66 -23.29 -25.41
N ALA A 459 13.66 -24.59 -25.11
CA ALA A 459 12.69 -25.22 -24.21
C ALA A 459 12.67 -24.58 -22.80
N PRO A 460 13.81 -24.18 -22.19
CA PRO A 460 13.79 -23.45 -20.92
C PRO A 460 13.07 -22.10 -20.99
N ALA A 461 13.10 -21.39 -22.11
CA ALA A 461 12.30 -20.17 -22.30
C ALA A 461 10.80 -20.48 -22.29
N ALA A 462 10.36 -21.59 -22.91
CA ALA A 462 8.97 -22.04 -22.84
C ALA A 462 8.58 -22.46 -21.41
N MET A 463 9.46 -23.16 -20.69
CA MET A 463 9.24 -23.50 -19.28
C MET A 463 9.20 -22.24 -18.39
N ALA A 464 10.04 -21.25 -18.65
CA ALA A 464 10.04 -19.96 -17.98
C ALA A 464 8.71 -19.23 -18.21
N ALA A 465 8.22 -19.20 -19.45
CA ALA A 465 6.91 -18.66 -19.79
C ALA A 465 5.78 -19.41 -19.09
N TRP A 466 5.85 -20.74 -18.98
CA TRP A 466 4.88 -21.56 -18.24
C TRP A 466 4.88 -21.25 -16.74
N VAL A 467 6.06 -21.16 -16.12
CA VAL A 467 6.19 -20.73 -14.71
C VAL A 467 5.61 -19.32 -14.54
N GLY A 468 5.85 -18.45 -15.52
CA GLY A 468 5.24 -17.13 -15.66
C GLY A 468 3.71 -17.15 -15.80
N TYR A 469 3.15 -18.14 -16.50
CA TYR A 469 1.70 -18.31 -16.71
C TYR A 469 0.97 -18.63 -15.42
N SER A 470 1.66 -19.14 -14.39
CA SER A 470 1.19 -19.01 -12.99
C SER A 470 1.32 -17.56 -12.50
N MET A 471 0.77 -16.62 -13.28
CA MET A 471 0.89 -15.17 -13.13
C MET A 471 0.65 -14.78 -11.68
N GLU A 472 -0.32 -15.39 -11.02
CA GLU A 472 -0.64 -15.06 -9.64
C GLU A 472 0.50 -15.33 -8.65
N ARG A 473 1.22 -16.46 -8.78
CA ARG A 473 2.38 -16.75 -7.93
C ARG A 473 3.55 -15.85 -8.27
N VAL A 474 3.82 -15.61 -9.55
CA VAL A 474 4.93 -14.74 -9.97
C VAL A 474 4.68 -13.30 -9.53
N ARG A 475 3.45 -12.79 -9.64
CA ARG A 475 3.07 -11.45 -9.17
C ARG A 475 3.28 -11.27 -7.68
N GLN A 476 3.04 -12.31 -6.89
CA GLN A 476 3.25 -12.33 -5.44
C GLN A 476 4.72 -12.57 -5.04
N SER A 477 5.57 -12.97 -5.98
CA SER A 477 6.95 -13.35 -5.72
C SER A 477 7.89 -12.14 -5.55
N SER A 478 9.18 -12.39 -5.33
CA SER A 478 10.15 -11.30 -5.21
C SER A 478 10.58 -10.71 -6.56
N LEU A 479 11.01 -9.45 -6.57
CA LEU A 479 11.61 -8.83 -7.76
C LEU A 479 12.79 -9.64 -8.32
N ALA A 480 13.58 -10.29 -7.45
CA ALA A 480 14.66 -11.18 -7.86
C ALA A 480 14.16 -12.42 -8.62
N THR A 481 12.99 -12.95 -8.26
CA THR A 481 12.34 -14.05 -8.98
C THR A 481 11.97 -13.60 -10.39
N TYR A 482 11.35 -12.43 -10.53
CA TYR A 482 10.97 -11.85 -11.83
C TYR A 482 12.19 -11.57 -12.71
N VAL A 483 13.21 -10.88 -12.18
CA VAL A 483 14.44 -10.56 -12.91
C VAL A 483 15.20 -11.83 -13.28
N GLY A 484 15.30 -12.78 -12.36
CA GLY A 484 15.93 -14.08 -12.62
C GLY A 484 15.23 -14.86 -13.74
N LEU A 485 13.89 -14.82 -13.77
CA LEU A 485 13.10 -15.43 -14.83
C LEU A 485 13.37 -14.78 -16.19
N ALA A 486 13.37 -13.45 -16.23
CA ALA A 486 13.65 -12.68 -17.45
C ALA A 486 15.06 -12.93 -17.99
N ILE A 487 16.08 -12.94 -17.13
CA ILE A 487 17.47 -13.24 -17.52
C ILE A 487 17.58 -14.68 -18.03
N THR A 488 16.96 -15.64 -17.35
CA THR A 488 16.97 -17.05 -17.76
C THR A 488 16.32 -17.24 -19.13
N GLN A 489 15.16 -16.61 -19.35
CA GLN A 489 14.49 -16.63 -20.65
C GLN A 489 15.35 -16.00 -21.74
N PHE A 490 15.99 -14.87 -21.45
CA PHE A 490 16.89 -14.19 -22.37
C PHE A 490 18.09 -15.07 -22.75
N VAL A 491 18.77 -15.66 -21.77
CA VAL A 491 19.92 -16.56 -21.99
C VAL A 491 19.49 -17.76 -22.86
N SER A 492 18.35 -18.38 -22.56
CA SER A 492 17.82 -19.50 -23.35
C SER A 492 17.56 -19.13 -24.82
N VAL A 493 16.91 -17.99 -25.08
CA VAL A 493 16.64 -17.53 -26.46
C VAL A 493 17.93 -17.11 -27.16
N ALA A 494 18.81 -16.37 -26.49
CA ALA A 494 20.09 -15.94 -27.06
C ALA A 494 20.97 -17.14 -27.42
N SER A 495 21.01 -18.19 -26.59
CA SER A 495 21.74 -19.42 -26.89
C SER A 495 21.15 -20.17 -28.09
N ALA A 496 19.82 -20.24 -28.21
CA ALA A 496 19.18 -20.83 -29.39
C ALA A 496 19.48 -20.03 -30.67
N MET A 497 19.47 -18.69 -30.60
CA MET A 497 19.83 -17.83 -31.72
C MET A 497 21.31 -17.97 -32.10
N LEU A 498 22.21 -17.98 -31.11
CA LEU A 498 23.64 -18.18 -31.32
C LEU A 498 23.89 -19.52 -32.04
N TYR A 499 23.25 -20.59 -31.59
CA TYR A 499 23.32 -21.90 -32.24
C TYR A 499 22.87 -21.87 -33.71
N ILE A 500 21.74 -21.20 -34.01
CA ILE A 500 21.23 -21.08 -35.39
C ILE A 500 22.17 -20.25 -36.26
N LEU A 501 22.68 -19.12 -35.76
CA LEU A 501 23.60 -18.24 -36.48
C LEU A 501 24.90 -18.97 -36.79
N GLU A 502 25.49 -19.63 -35.80
CA GLU A 502 26.70 -20.42 -35.92
C GLU A 502 26.54 -21.52 -36.99
N ARG A 503 25.39 -22.23 -36.98
CA ARG A 503 25.12 -23.27 -37.97
C ARG A 503 24.87 -22.73 -39.37
N ARG A 504 24.27 -21.54 -39.50
CA ARG A 504 24.02 -20.88 -40.80
C ARG A 504 25.31 -20.29 -41.39
N GLN A 505 26.27 -19.93 -40.55
CA GLN A 505 27.49 -19.24 -40.93
C GLN A 505 28.72 -20.12 -40.72
N GLN A 506 28.79 -21.24 -41.43
CA GLN A 506 29.91 -22.19 -41.52
C GLN A 506 31.30 -21.59 -41.87
N ALA A 507 31.49 -20.26 -41.83
CA ALA A 507 32.68 -19.50 -42.19
C ALA A 507 32.98 -18.30 -41.27
N TRP A 508 32.50 -18.26 -40.02
CA TRP A 508 33.01 -17.26 -39.06
C TRP A 508 34.32 -17.81 -38.50
N ALA A 509 35.42 -17.31 -39.04
CA ALA A 509 36.78 -17.66 -38.67
C ALA A 509 36.98 -17.50 -37.14
N GLU A 510 36.94 -18.61 -36.42
CA GLU A 510 37.91 -18.93 -35.37
C GLU A 510 38.40 -17.73 -34.55
N ALA A 511 37.48 -16.99 -33.92
CA ALA A 511 37.83 -16.09 -32.83
C ALA A 511 38.07 -16.95 -31.58
N HIS A 512 39.14 -17.75 -31.64
CA HIS A 512 39.56 -18.58 -30.53
C HIS A 512 40.24 -17.70 -29.49
N LEU A 513 39.70 -17.73 -28.28
CA LEU A 513 40.39 -17.23 -27.10
C LEU A 513 41.48 -18.25 -26.75
N THR A 514 42.58 -18.24 -27.49
CA THR A 514 43.77 -19.02 -27.11
C THR A 514 44.39 -18.34 -25.89
N LEU A 515 44.05 -18.82 -24.69
CA LEU A 515 44.78 -18.48 -23.47
C LEU A 515 46.23 -18.94 -23.66
N HIS A 516 47.12 -17.98 -23.87
CA HIS A 516 48.50 -18.22 -24.29
C HIS A 516 49.24 -19.13 -23.28
N ASP A 517 49.90 -20.14 -23.82
CA ASP A 517 50.44 -21.38 -23.23
C ASP A 517 51.65 -21.20 -22.27
N GLN A 518 51.79 -20.06 -21.59
CA GLN A 518 53.00 -19.74 -20.80
C GLN A 518 52.82 -19.73 -19.26
N GLY A 519 51.76 -20.33 -18.72
CA GLY A 519 51.43 -20.30 -17.29
C GLY A 519 51.47 -21.63 -16.54
N VAL A 520 52.67 -22.18 -16.26
CA VAL A 520 53.13 -23.01 -15.10
C VAL A 520 52.31 -24.23 -14.59
N VAL A 521 51.08 -24.50 -15.02
CA VAL A 521 50.35 -25.74 -14.63
C VAL A 521 49.64 -26.35 -15.85
N GLY A 522 50.39 -27.13 -16.64
CA GLY A 522 49.92 -27.81 -17.86
C GLY A 522 48.98 -28.99 -17.61
N ILE A 523 47.83 -28.75 -16.97
CA ILE A 523 46.85 -29.82 -16.69
C ILE A 523 45.51 -29.61 -17.45
N TRP A 524 45.23 -28.43 -18.02
CA TRP A 524 43.97 -28.21 -18.74
C TRP A 524 44.12 -27.24 -19.92
N THR A 525 44.30 -27.77 -21.13
CA THR A 525 43.98 -27.02 -22.35
C THR A 525 42.46 -26.96 -22.43
N LEU A 526 41.88 -25.76 -22.23
CA LEU A 526 40.46 -25.58 -22.50
C LEU A 526 40.26 -25.79 -24.01
N PRO A 527 39.32 -26.65 -24.44
CA PRO A 527 38.97 -26.76 -25.85
C PRO A 527 38.58 -25.38 -26.37
N ASP A 528 38.66 -25.16 -27.68
CA ASP A 528 38.32 -23.90 -28.33
C ASP A 528 36.86 -23.48 -28.05
N VAL A 529 36.64 -22.79 -26.92
CA VAL A 529 35.33 -22.34 -26.47
C VAL A 529 35.05 -20.98 -27.12
N ASP A 530 33.95 -20.91 -27.84
CA ASP A 530 33.43 -19.66 -28.37
C ASP A 530 33.05 -18.68 -27.24
N ALA A 531 33.50 -17.43 -27.38
CA ALA A 531 33.33 -16.40 -26.36
C ALA A 531 31.86 -16.10 -26.05
N GLY A 532 30.96 -16.22 -27.04
CA GLY A 532 29.52 -16.02 -26.87
C GLY A 532 28.89 -17.10 -25.99
N TRP A 533 29.23 -18.37 -26.24
CA TRP A 533 28.81 -19.49 -25.41
C TRP A 533 29.33 -19.38 -23.97
N LEU A 534 30.60 -19.00 -23.80
CA LEU A 534 31.19 -18.81 -22.48
C LEU A 534 30.51 -17.67 -21.71
N LEU A 535 30.22 -16.55 -22.38
CA LEU A 535 29.52 -15.41 -21.77
C LEU A 535 28.09 -15.78 -21.36
N LEU A 536 27.32 -16.43 -22.24
CA LEU A 536 25.96 -16.87 -21.94
C LEU A 536 25.95 -17.91 -20.80
N GLY A 537 26.91 -18.83 -20.80
CA GLY A 537 27.12 -19.80 -19.72
C GLY A 537 27.44 -19.13 -18.39
N LEU A 538 28.30 -18.10 -18.39
CA LEU A 538 28.64 -17.32 -17.20
C LEU A 538 27.44 -16.54 -16.66
N VAL A 539 26.69 -15.84 -17.52
CA VAL A 539 25.48 -15.10 -17.12
C VAL A 539 24.43 -16.06 -16.57
N GLY A 540 24.19 -17.20 -17.22
CA GLY A 540 23.29 -18.24 -16.75
C GLY A 540 23.75 -18.81 -15.39
N GLY A 541 25.04 -19.14 -15.27
CA GLY A 541 25.65 -19.69 -14.06
C GLY A 541 25.53 -18.76 -12.86
N VAL A 542 25.92 -17.50 -13.02
CA VAL A 542 25.79 -16.48 -11.96
C VAL A 542 24.33 -16.30 -11.55
N THR A 543 23.40 -16.29 -12.51
CA THR A 543 21.96 -16.16 -12.24
C THR A 543 21.44 -17.36 -11.45
N ALA A 544 21.75 -18.59 -11.88
CA ALA A 544 21.34 -19.82 -11.21
C ALA A 544 21.87 -19.89 -9.77
N VAL A 545 23.18 -19.68 -9.57
CA VAL A 545 23.81 -19.67 -8.24
C VAL A 545 23.18 -18.61 -7.34
N SER A 546 22.99 -17.38 -7.84
CA SER A 546 22.38 -16.29 -7.09
C SER A 546 20.95 -16.63 -6.62
N LEU A 547 20.13 -17.23 -7.50
CA LEU A 547 18.77 -17.64 -7.16
C LEU A 547 18.75 -18.80 -6.15
N ILE A 548 19.68 -19.77 -6.25
CA ILE A 548 19.81 -20.88 -5.29
C ILE A 548 20.24 -20.37 -3.91
N VAL A 549 21.23 -19.47 -3.86
CA VAL A 549 21.68 -18.86 -2.60
C VAL A 549 20.54 -18.08 -1.97
N LEU A 550 19.85 -17.23 -2.74
CA LEU A 550 18.71 -16.46 -2.24
C LEU A 550 17.57 -17.36 -1.73
N ARG A 551 17.26 -18.44 -2.47
CA ARG A 551 16.29 -19.45 -2.06
C ARG A 551 16.70 -20.08 -0.72
N THR A 552 17.95 -20.51 -0.60
CA THR A 552 18.48 -21.17 0.60
C THR A 552 18.41 -20.26 1.81
N VAL A 553 18.80 -18.98 1.65
CA VAL A 553 18.71 -17.97 2.72
C VAL A 553 17.25 -17.79 3.16
N ARG A 554 16.30 -17.64 2.21
CA ARG A 554 14.88 -17.47 2.55
C ARG A 554 14.27 -18.69 3.20
N THR A 555 14.60 -19.90 2.74
CA THR A 555 14.17 -21.15 3.39
C THR A 555 14.66 -21.21 4.82
N ARG A 556 15.93 -20.88 5.08
CA ARG A 556 16.47 -20.85 6.44
C ARG A 556 15.78 -19.82 7.34
N VAL A 557 15.51 -18.62 6.81
CA VAL A 557 14.77 -17.59 7.56
C VAL A 557 13.36 -18.09 7.87
N TYR A 558 12.61 -18.57 6.88
CA TYR A 558 11.26 -19.09 7.09
C TYR A 558 11.22 -20.23 8.12
N LEU A 559 12.10 -21.23 8.00
CA LEU A 559 12.17 -22.34 8.96
C LEU A 559 12.51 -21.87 10.38
N ARG A 560 13.35 -20.84 10.53
CA ARG A 560 13.65 -20.25 11.83
C ARG A 560 12.42 -19.59 12.45
N GLU A 561 11.67 -18.81 11.66
CA GLU A 561 10.44 -18.16 12.15
C GLU A 561 9.35 -19.17 12.51
N VAL A 562 9.21 -20.26 11.73
CA VAL A 562 8.27 -21.36 12.04
C VAL A 562 8.68 -22.12 13.30
N ALA A 563 9.98 -22.42 13.47
CA ALA A 563 10.48 -23.11 14.66
C ALA A 563 10.22 -22.29 15.93
N HIS A 564 10.51 -20.98 15.89
CA HIS A 564 10.26 -20.07 17.00
C HIS A 564 8.77 -20.04 17.42
N TRP A 565 7.85 -20.18 16.46
CA TRP A 565 6.42 -20.22 16.74
C TRP A 565 6.00 -21.51 17.47
N ASN A 566 6.56 -22.66 17.08
CA ASN A 566 6.25 -23.94 17.73
C ASN A 566 6.70 -23.99 19.20
N ASP A 567 7.73 -23.21 19.57
CA ASP A 567 8.20 -23.13 20.96
C ASP A 567 7.27 -22.27 21.85
N ILE A 568 6.46 -21.39 21.26
CA ILE A 568 5.53 -20.48 21.97
C ILE A 568 4.12 -21.08 22.09
N ALA A 569 3.73 -21.94 21.15
CA ALA A 569 2.43 -22.59 21.08
C ALA A 569 2.33 -23.78 22.04
#